data_AF-A0A806JYT8-F1
#
_entry.id   AF-A0A806JYT8-F1
#
_cell.length_a   1.000
_cell.length_b   1.000
_cell.length_c   1.000
_cell.angle_alpha   90.00
_cell.angle_beta   90.00
_cell.angle_gamma   90.00
#
_symmetry.space_group_name_H-M   'P 1'
#
loop_
_entity.id
_entity.type
_entity.pdbx_description
1 polymer ?
#
loop_
_entity_poly.entity_id
_entity_poly.type
_entity_poly.pdbx_seq_one_letter_code
_entity_poly.pdbx_strand_id
1 'polypeptide(L)'
;MKTLFKILAFTAVMASSLLAQNFSKETLLATGIPVIEINTENNAGINKENYTNLSSFTLTDPKDSRNNISRTKSSAAKPDQNRPADQIKGRGNASWAKPEWNLNYPKKPYRLRFTEQLQVLGLPEARNWILLAEYRDPTFLYNAIAFEIARSALEMPFTHHYQHVHLFLNNDYKGLYGLTEHKQVHKNRINIDPDEGWYVNIDSYYDEEPKFMTQQYNLPVMIKSPKPDGAANMSNTAYNFVRNDWNEFTNLMASGNFPESGYRDLIDINSLVDYLIVNEITRNEELGNDGNIRSVFSYKDRGKKITMGPVWDFDCGFGYNYQSTHTYFMSYMQFITKHPFLRRFYDDPVFKTRFRERWNEKHSKFTSISGFIDNASQKIRDAVAKDTERWYREGNRDQNSGYVSFEYNNNYSDAINNLKSWLNNRISWLNTEINNAYQGTINISSAAITLSETSYVYDGTAKRPQATVESYGKILTEGTHYNLAYSNNTDIGNATVTVTGMGDYYSGSKNASFAIVSLSPSSSSSEEITSIYTPPFGHPSTRGELSNTTNHLPLTTYYNLKGEPLGAQKPAVPGVYLEKTENSLRKYL
;
A
#
# COMPACT_ATOMS: atom_id res chain seq x y z
N MET A 1 -19.14 30.66 -62.89
CA MET A 1 -19.61 30.91 -61.51
C MET A 1 -19.73 29.66 -60.64
N LYS A 2 -20.41 28.58 -61.06
CA LYS A 2 -20.54 27.34 -60.25
C LYS A 2 -19.22 26.60 -59.95
N THR A 3 -18.20 26.75 -60.80
CA THR A 3 -16.86 26.15 -60.60
C THR A 3 -16.00 26.95 -59.62
N LEU A 4 -16.15 28.28 -59.57
CA LEU A 4 -15.45 29.14 -58.60
C LEU A 4 -15.98 28.92 -57.16
N PHE A 5 -17.28 28.69 -57.01
CA PHE A 5 -17.89 28.39 -55.70
C PHE A 5 -17.43 27.03 -55.13
N LYS A 6 -17.15 26.04 -55.98
CA LYS A 6 -16.60 24.76 -55.52
C LYS A 6 -15.13 24.88 -55.09
N ILE A 7 -14.33 25.72 -55.75
CA ILE A 7 -12.92 25.94 -55.38
C ILE A 7 -12.80 26.78 -54.09
N LEU A 8 -13.67 27.77 -53.90
CA LEU A 8 -13.78 28.56 -52.65
C LEU A 8 -14.33 27.73 -51.47
N ALA A 9 -15.28 26.83 -51.70
CA ALA A 9 -15.75 25.90 -50.66
C ALA A 9 -14.71 24.83 -50.32
N PHE A 10 -13.92 24.35 -51.29
CA PHE A 10 -12.86 23.36 -51.04
C PHE A 10 -11.64 23.97 -50.33
N THR A 11 -11.35 25.25 -50.57
CA THR A 11 -10.30 25.99 -49.84
C THR A 11 -10.76 26.42 -48.44
N ALA A 12 -12.04 26.72 -48.23
CA ALA A 12 -12.59 26.97 -46.89
C ALA A 12 -12.67 25.69 -46.02
N VAL A 13 -13.02 24.54 -46.60
CA VAL A 13 -13.04 23.25 -45.90
C VAL A 13 -11.62 22.74 -45.57
N MET A 14 -10.63 23.08 -46.39
CA MET A 14 -9.20 22.83 -46.09
C MET A 14 -8.60 23.88 -45.13
N ALA A 15 -9.18 25.07 -45.00
CA ALA A 15 -8.78 26.07 -44.01
C ALA A 15 -9.35 25.78 -42.62
N SER A 16 -10.49 25.07 -42.52
CA SER A 16 -11.04 24.60 -41.24
C SER A 16 -10.38 23.33 -40.68
N SER A 17 -9.49 22.68 -41.45
CA SER A 17 -8.77 21.46 -41.02
C SER A 17 -7.30 21.69 -40.65
N LEU A 18 -6.79 22.94 -40.65
CA LEU A 18 -5.42 23.26 -40.25
C LEU A 18 -5.33 24.59 -39.48
N LEU A 19 -5.87 24.59 -38.27
CA LEU A 19 -5.21 25.24 -37.14
C LEU A 19 -5.09 24.18 -36.04
N ALA A 20 -4.30 23.13 -36.30
CA ALA A 20 -3.74 22.35 -35.21
C ALA A 20 -2.99 23.36 -34.34
N GLN A 21 -3.56 23.68 -33.19
CA GLN A 21 -2.94 24.64 -32.30
C GLN A 21 -1.65 23.99 -31.79
N ASN A 22 -0.52 24.50 -32.26
CA ASN A 22 0.78 23.93 -31.94
C ASN A 22 1.11 24.32 -30.50
N PHE A 23 0.78 23.45 -29.55
CA PHE A 23 1.33 23.53 -28.20
C PHE A 23 2.84 23.29 -28.29
N SER A 24 3.64 24.29 -27.93
CA SER A 24 5.10 24.13 -27.87
C SER A 24 5.52 23.60 -26.49
N LYS A 25 6.60 22.83 -26.46
CA LYS A 25 7.18 22.33 -25.21
C LYS A 25 7.53 23.48 -24.27
N GLU A 26 8.08 24.57 -24.81
CA GLU A 26 8.49 25.76 -24.08
C GLU A 26 7.31 26.41 -23.37
N THR A 27 6.17 26.56 -24.06
CA THR A 27 4.95 27.13 -23.46
C THR A 27 4.35 26.24 -22.37
N LEU A 28 4.54 24.93 -22.44
CA LEU A 28 4.05 23.99 -21.43
C LEU A 28 4.98 23.91 -20.22
N LEU A 29 6.30 23.97 -20.42
CA LEU A 29 7.26 24.08 -19.31
C LEU A 29 7.06 25.37 -18.50
N ALA A 30 6.60 26.45 -19.13
CA ALA A 30 6.29 27.72 -18.46
C ALA A 30 5.14 27.62 -17.43
N THR A 31 4.30 26.57 -17.47
CA THR A 31 3.31 26.30 -16.41
C THR A 31 3.96 25.77 -15.12
N GLY A 32 5.27 25.47 -15.16
CA GLY A 32 6.01 24.89 -14.04
C GLY A 32 5.72 23.40 -13.82
N ILE A 33 5.06 22.73 -14.77
CA ILE A 33 4.77 21.30 -14.74
C ILE A 33 5.73 20.55 -15.68
N PRO A 34 6.29 19.39 -15.26
CA PRO A 34 7.14 18.58 -16.13
C PRO A 34 6.45 18.15 -17.42
N VAL A 35 7.22 18.07 -18.50
CA VAL A 35 6.75 17.60 -19.81
C VAL A 35 7.33 16.22 -20.08
N ILE A 36 6.47 15.26 -20.40
CA ILE A 36 6.83 13.95 -20.92
C ILE A 36 6.54 13.91 -22.42
N GLU A 37 7.53 13.50 -23.20
CA GLU A 37 7.44 13.30 -24.65
C GLU A 37 7.70 11.84 -24.97
N ILE A 38 6.73 11.19 -25.60
CA ILE A 38 6.80 9.77 -25.95
C ILE A 38 6.64 9.65 -27.46
N ASN A 39 7.61 9.02 -28.11
CA ASN A 39 7.49 8.66 -29.53
C ASN A 39 7.54 7.15 -29.66
N THR A 40 6.57 6.59 -30.36
CA THR A 40 6.53 5.16 -30.71
C THR A 40 7.37 4.88 -31.95
N GLU A 41 7.74 3.62 -32.14
CA GLU A 41 8.36 3.19 -33.39
C GLU A 41 7.38 3.38 -34.56
N ASN A 42 7.88 3.92 -35.68
CA ASN A 42 7.10 4.16 -36.90
C ASN A 42 5.84 5.00 -36.69
N ASN A 43 5.79 5.83 -35.64
CA ASN A 43 4.60 6.60 -35.27
C ASN A 43 3.36 5.70 -35.05
N ALA A 44 3.57 4.47 -34.57
CA ALA A 44 2.50 3.52 -34.33
C ALA A 44 1.51 4.03 -33.26
N GLY A 45 0.21 3.78 -33.49
CA GLY A 45 -0.83 4.03 -32.50
C GLY A 45 -0.71 3.14 -31.26
N ILE A 46 -1.43 3.50 -30.21
CA ILE A 46 -1.48 2.74 -28.95
C ILE A 46 -2.87 2.10 -28.80
N ASN A 47 -2.89 0.84 -28.36
CA ASN A 47 -4.10 0.15 -27.91
C ASN A 47 -3.96 -0.36 -26.47
N LYS A 48 -5.06 -0.84 -25.88
CA LYS A 48 -5.11 -1.34 -24.49
C LYS A 48 -4.45 -2.71 -24.32
N GLU A 49 -4.58 -3.58 -25.31
CA GLU A 49 -4.24 -5.00 -25.18
C GLU A 49 -2.74 -5.23 -25.24
N ASN A 50 -2.07 -4.62 -26.22
CA ASN A 50 -0.68 -4.88 -26.56
C ASN A 50 0.22 -3.70 -26.26
N TYR A 51 1.45 -4.00 -25.84
CA TYR A 51 2.51 -3.00 -25.71
C TYR A 51 3.03 -2.58 -27.08
N THR A 52 3.12 -1.27 -27.28
CA THR A 52 3.78 -0.63 -28.41
C THR A 52 5.19 -0.20 -27.99
N ASN A 53 6.19 -0.49 -28.82
CA ASN A 53 7.58 -0.10 -28.56
C ASN A 53 7.79 1.40 -28.78
N LEU A 54 8.65 2.00 -27.96
CA LEU A 54 9.06 3.38 -28.02
C LEU A 54 10.32 3.55 -28.88
N SER A 55 10.31 4.54 -29.77
CA SER A 55 11.53 5.05 -30.40
C SER A 55 12.27 6.02 -29.47
N SER A 56 11.54 6.80 -28.67
CA SER A 56 12.11 7.64 -27.61
C SER A 56 11.14 7.94 -26.47
N PHE A 57 11.71 8.25 -25.32
CA PHE A 57 11.05 8.79 -24.14
C PHE A 57 11.92 9.93 -23.59
N THR A 58 11.32 11.11 -23.40
CA THR A 58 11.96 12.23 -22.72
C THR A 58 11.06 12.73 -21.60
N LEU A 59 11.64 13.04 -20.44
CA LEU A 59 11.01 13.79 -19.37
C LEU A 59 11.88 15.02 -19.12
N THR A 60 11.25 16.20 -19.17
CA THR A 60 11.88 17.49 -18.83
C THR A 60 11.14 18.12 -17.66
N ASP A 61 11.82 18.29 -16.54
CA ASP A 61 11.33 18.97 -15.35
C ASP A 61 11.87 20.41 -15.33
N PRO A 62 11.00 21.44 -15.39
CA PRO A 62 11.42 22.83 -15.39
C PRO A 62 11.97 23.30 -14.04
N LYS A 63 11.75 22.56 -12.94
CA LYS A 63 12.13 22.93 -11.58
C LYS A 63 13.40 22.25 -11.11
N ASP A 64 13.67 21.04 -11.58
CA ASP A 64 14.84 20.26 -11.16
C ASP A 64 15.39 19.40 -12.30
N SER A 65 16.51 19.81 -12.89
CA SER A 65 17.13 19.11 -14.00
C SER A 65 17.64 17.71 -13.65
N ARG A 66 17.80 17.38 -12.35
CA ARG A 66 18.16 16.02 -11.91
C ARG A 66 17.06 15.00 -12.20
N ASN A 67 15.83 15.46 -12.36
CA ASN A 67 14.70 14.62 -12.74
C ASN A 67 14.64 14.34 -14.25
N ASN A 68 15.42 15.04 -15.07
CA ASN A 68 15.36 14.89 -16.53
C ASN A 68 15.80 13.49 -16.97
N ILE A 69 15.01 12.89 -17.86
CA ILE A 69 15.29 11.58 -18.44
C ILE A 69 15.27 11.73 -19.95
N SER A 70 16.27 11.18 -20.64
CA SER A 70 16.24 11.03 -22.10
C SER A 70 16.67 9.62 -22.47
N ARG A 71 15.81 8.94 -23.23
CA ARG A 71 16.00 7.55 -23.66
C ARG A 71 15.61 7.45 -25.12
N THR A 72 16.53 6.95 -25.94
CA THR A 72 16.27 6.61 -27.33
C THR A 72 16.51 5.13 -27.52
N LYS A 73 15.77 4.48 -28.42
CA LYS A 73 16.14 3.15 -28.89
C LYS A 73 17.54 3.26 -29.52
N SER A 74 18.50 2.47 -29.04
CA SER A 74 19.84 2.44 -29.60
C SER A 74 19.74 2.15 -31.10
N SER A 75 20.29 3.03 -31.94
CA SER A 75 20.48 2.70 -33.35
C SER A 75 21.54 1.61 -33.45
N ALA A 76 21.43 0.74 -34.46
CA ALA A 76 22.33 -0.38 -34.70
C ALA A 76 23.84 -0.03 -34.89
N ALA A 77 24.24 1.24 -34.68
CA ALA A 77 25.61 1.73 -34.83
C ALA A 77 26.49 1.53 -33.58
N LYS A 78 25.97 1.00 -32.47
CA LYS A 78 26.76 0.60 -31.27
C LYS A 78 26.32 -0.79 -30.77
N PRO A 79 26.99 -1.88 -31.18
CA PRO A 79 26.57 -3.27 -30.89
C PRO A 79 26.54 -3.65 -29.40
N ASP A 80 27.27 -2.93 -28.55
CA ASP A 80 27.35 -3.18 -27.10
C ASP A 80 26.14 -2.64 -26.30
N GLN A 81 25.21 -1.92 -26.95
CA GLN A 81 24.02 -1.37 -26.29
C GLN A 81 22.74 -1.74 -27.03
N ASN A 82 22.56 -3.03 -27.31
CA ASN A 82 21.34 -3.60 -27.90
C ASN A 82 20.18 -3.61 -26.87
N ARG A 83 19.89 -2.45 -26.29
CA ARG A 83 18.91 -2.27 -25.24
C ARG A 83 17.50 -2.50 -25.82
N PRO A 84 16.69 -3.41 -25.25
CA PRO A 84 15.33 -3.60 -25.72
C PRO A 84 14.53 -2.30 -25.57
N ALA A 85 13.55 -2.10 -26.46
CA ALA A 85 12.76 -0.87 -26.46
C ALA A 85 11.93 -0.76 -25.17
N ASP A 86 11.87 0.45 -24.62
CA ASP A 86 10.83 0.81 -23.64
C ASP A 86 9.47 0.74 -24.33
N GLN A 87 8.40 0.61 -23.56
CA GLN A 87 7.09 0.27 -24.08
C GLN A 87 5.97 1.06 -23.42
N ILE A 88 4.88 1.24 -24.15
CA ILE A 88 3.65 1.89 -23.69
C ILE A 88 2.43 1.06 -24.11
N LYS A 89 1.39 1.06 -23.29
CA LYS A 89 0.05 0.59 -23.69
C LYS A 89 -1.06 1.39 -23.03
N GLY A 90 -2.29 1.25 -23.54
CA GLY A 90 -3.48 1.73 -22.85
C GLY A 90 -3.73 0.98 -21.53
N ARG A 91 -4.44 1.62 -20.59
CA ARG A 91 -4.82 1.01 -19.30
C ARG A 91 -6.22 1.40 -18.86
N GLY A 92 -6.81 0.65 -17.92
CA GLY A 92 -8.15 0.93 -17.40
C GLY A 92 -9.25 0.34 -18.28
N ASN A 93 -10.47 0.32 -17.73
CA ASN A 93 -11.62 -0.32 -18.36
C ASN A 93 -12.48 0.70 -19.09
N ALA A 94 -13.37 1.40 -18.40
CA ALA A 94 -14.27 2.38 -19.00
C ALA A 94 -13.53 3.45 -19.86
N SER A 95 -12.32 3.87 -19.48
CA SER A 95 -11.52 4.85 -20.23
C SER A 95 -11.14 4.38 -21.64
N TRP A 96 -10.98 3.08 -21.83
CA TRP A 96 -10.72 2.41 -23.12
C TRP A 96 -11.92 1.53 -23.50
N ALA A 97 -13.12 1.90 -23.03
CA ALA A 97 -14.32 1.11 -23.18
C ALA A 97 -14.54 0.66 -24.61
N LYS A 98 -15.16 -0.52 -24.70
CA LYS A 98 -15.49 -1.13 -25.96
C LYS A 98 -16.68 -0.39 -26.60
N PRO A 99 -16.81 -0.41 -27.94
CA PRO A 99 -17.88 0.30 -28.66
C PRO A 99 -19.29 0.02 -28.10
N GLU A 100 -19.55 -1.18 -27.58
CA GLU A 100 -20.82 -1.60 -27.02
C GLU A 100 -21.27 -0.87 -25.74
N TRP A 101 -20.38 -0.17 -25.02
CA TRP A 101 -20.76 0.56 -23.81
C TRP A 101 -21.21 2.00 -24.09
N ASN A 102 -21.13 2.44 -25.34
CA ASN A 102 -21.37 3.82 -25.74
C ASN A 102 -20.56 4.84 -24.90
N LEU A 103 -19.39 4.42 -24.41
CA LEU A 103 -18.45 5.23 -23.64
C LEU A 103 -17.23 5.54 -24.52
N ASN A 104 -17.06 6.78 -24.94
CA ASN A 104 -15.92 7.19 -25.75
C ASN A 104 -15.17 8.37 -25.16
N TYR A 105 -14.32 8.11 -24.16
CA TYR A 105 -13.43 9.14 -23.61
C TYR A 105 -12.35 9.52 -24.63
N PRO A 106 -12.26 10.77 -25.12
CA PRO A 106 -11.29 11.15 -26.14
C PRO A 106 -9.85 11.17 -25.60
N LYS A 107 -9.68 11.45 -24.31
CA LYS A 107 -8.39 11.39 -23.61
C LYS A 107 -8.21 10.04 -22.93
N LYS A 108 -7.10 9.35 -23.23
CA LYS A 108 -6.86 7.98 -22.79
C LYS A 108 -5.72 7.88 -21.78
N PRO A 109 -5.83 7.06 -20.71
CA PRO A 109 -4.74 6.80 -19.77
C PRO A 109 -3.80 5.70 -20.27
N TYR A 110 -2.53 5.75 -19.84
CA TYR A 110 -1.46 4.88 -20.34
C TYR A 110 -0.66 4.22 -19.22
N ARG A 111 -0.04 3.09 -19.54
CA ARG A 111 0.98 2.42 -18.72
C ARG A 111 2.29 2.38 -19.49
N LEU A 112 3.35 2.86 -18.86
CA LEU A 112 4.73 2.77 -19.32
C LEU A 112 5.37 1.53 -18.72
N ARG A 113 6.21 0.87 -19.51
CA ARG A 113 7.08 -0.24 -19.10
C ARG A 113 8.49 0.04 -19.61
N PHE A 114 9.39 0.36 -18.69
CA PHE A 114 10.80 0.52 -18.98
C PHE A 114 11.53 -0.82 -18.89
N THR A 115 12.57 -0.98 -19.70
CA THR A 115 13.44 -2.17 -19.65
C THR A 115 14.33 -2.21 -18.41
N GLU A 116 14.61 -1.05 -17.83
CA GLU A 116 15.36 -0.87 -16.59
C GLU A 116 14.45 -0.26 -15.51
N GLN A 117 14.83 -0.42 -14.24
CA GLN A 117 14.16 0.31 -13.16
C GLN A 117 14.60 1.76 -13.21
N LEU A 118 13.65 2.70 -13.24
CA LEU A 118 13.93 4.13 -13.28
C LEU A 118 13.28 4.80 -12.08
N GLN A 119 14.00 5.72 -11.46
CA GLN A 119 13.41 6.77 -10.64
C GLN A 119 12.83 7.83 -11.58
N VAL A 120 11.56 8.19 -11.38
CA VAL A 120 10.85 9.18 -12.21
C VAL A 120 10.33 10.28 -11.29
N LEU A 121 10.77 11.53 -11.51
CA LEU A 121 10.45 12.68 -10.65
C LEU A 121 10.76 12.44 -9.16
N GLY A 122 11.93 11.86 -8.87
CA GLY A 122 12.36 11.54 -7.50
C GLY A 122 11.64 10.36 -6.82
N LEU A 123 10.64 9.76 -7.47
CA LEU A 123 9.89 8.64 -6.90
C LEU A 123 10.70 7.33 -6.92
N PRO A 124 10.50 6.40 -5.96
CA PRO A 124 11.28 5.18 -5.86
C PRO A 124 11.32 4.38 -7.17
N GLU A 125 12.50 3.83 -7.49
CA GLU A 125 12.76 3.15 -8.75
C GLU A 125 11.77 2.00 -9.03
N ALA A 126 11.34 1.90 -10.28
CA ALA A 126 10.54 0.79 -10.80
C ALA A 126 10.48 0.79 -12.32
N ARG A 127 10.06 -0.35 -12.90
CA ARG A 127 9.88 -0.49 -14.36
C ARG A 127 8.55 0.05 -14.88
N ASN A 128 7.48 0.00 -14.08
CA ASN A 128 6.13 0.31 -14.57
C ASN A 128 5.57 1.58 -13.94
N TRP A 129 5.11 2.50 -14.78
CA TRP A 129 4.57 3.80 -14.39
C TRP A 129 3.23 4.04 -15.07
N ILE A 130 2.38 4.83 -14.45
CA ILE A 130 1.01 5.07 -14.89
C ILE A 130 0.84 6.55 -15.20
N LEU A 131 0.19 6.83 -16.33
CA LEU A 131 -0.28 8.14 -16.74
C LEU A 131 -1.81 8.12 -16.72
N LEU A 132 -2.41 8.70 -15.70
CA LEU A 132 -3.86 8.84 -15.54
C LEU A 132 -4.34 10.07 -16.31
N ALA A 133 -5.38 9.88 -17.12
CA ALA A 133 -5.94 10.94 -17.95
C ALA A 133 -6.74 11.98 -17.16
N GLU A 134 -7.29 11.57 -16.02
CA GLU A 134 -8.17 12.37 -15.15
C GLU A 134 -9.30 13.07 -15.93
N TYR A 135 -9.74 12.46 -17.03
CA TYR A 135 -10.60 13.13 -18.00
C TYR A 135 -11.96 13.54 -17.43
N ARG A 136 -12.43 12.84 -16.40
CA ARG A 136 -13.72 13.10 -15.76
C ARG A 136 -13.61 14.02 -14.55
N ASP A 137 -12.40 14.21 -14.04
CA ASP A 137 -12.14 15.00 -12.84
C ASP A 137 -11.93 16.46 -13.25
N PRO A 138 -12.88 17.37 -12.93
CA PRO A 138 -12.75 18.78 -13.27
C PRO A 138 -11.63 19.50 -12.49
N THR A 139 -11.10 18.87 -11.45
CA THR A 139 -10.08 19.44 -10.55
C THR A 139 -8.68 18.92 -10.82
N PHE A 140 -8.55 17.74 -11.44
CA PHE A 140 -7.33 16.94 -11.56
C PHE A 140 -6.73 16.51 -10.21
N LEU A 141 -7.51 16.47 -9.13
CA LEU A 141 -7.03 16.24 -7.76
C LEU A 141 -7.69 15.05 -7.05
N TYR A 142 -8.71 14.39 -7.59
CA TYR A 142 -9.45 13.35 -6.87
C TYR A 142 -8.56 12.19 -6.42
N ASN A 143 -7.80 11.59 -7.36
CA ASN A 143 -6.84 10.55 -7.02
C ASN A 143 -5.71 11.08 -6.11
N ALA A 144 -5.22 12.30 -6.38
CA ALA A 144 -4.16 12.91 -5.58
C ALA A 144 -4.56 13.12 -4.11
N ILE A 145 -5.79 13.56 -3.85
CA ILE A 145 -6.34 13.76 -2.50
C ILE A 145 -6.48 12.43 -1.77
N ALA A 146 -7.05 11.41 -2.43
CA ALA A 146 -7.21 10.10 -1.81
C ALA A 146 -5.86 9.48 -1.43
N PHE A 147 -4.86 9.61 -2.31
CA PHE A 147 -3.51 9.16 -2.05
C PHE A 147 -2.82 9.98 -0.94
N GLU A 148 -3.07 11.28 -0.86
CA GLU A 148 -2.55 12.12 0.22
C GLU A 148 -3.16 11.75 1.58
N ILE A 149 -4.46 11.46 1.64
CA ILE A 149 -5.11 10.99 2.88
C ILE A 149 -4.48 9.65 3.31
N ALA A 150 -4.41 8.68 2.40
CA ALA A 150 -3.83 7.37 2.69
C ALA A 150 -2.36 7.46 3.14
N ARG A 151 -1.55 8.28 2.47
CA ARG A 151 -0.10 8.38 2.70
C ARG A 151 0.26 9.26 3.89
N SER A 152 -0.28 10.46 3.98
CA SER A 152 0.16 11.48 4.95
C SER A 152 -0.72 11.57 6.19
N ALA A 153 -2.02 11.25 6.07
CA ALA A 153 -2.92 11.27 7.24
C ALA A 153 -2.95 9.92 7.95
N LEU A 154 -3.04 8.83 7.19
CA LEU A 154 -3.17 7.48 7.73
C LEU A 154 -1.86 6.69 7.74
N GLU A 155 -0.83 7.13 7.01
CA GLU A 155 0.46 6.44 6.95
C GLU A 155 0.29 4.95 6.56
N MET A 156 -0.64 4.70 5.64
CA MET A 156 -0.88 3.35 5.13
C MET A 156 0.43 2.79 4.55
N PRO A 157 0.56 1.45 4.47
CA PRO A 157 1.57 0.81 3.62
C PRO A 157 1.46 1.32 2.18
N PHE A 158 2.28 0.81 1.27
CA PHE A 158 2.43 1.34 -0.09
C PHE A 158 1.20 2.07 -0.63
N THR A 159 1.34 3.39 -0.69
CA THR A 159 0.36 4.30 -1.24
C THR A 159 1.05 5.04 -2.37
N HIS A 160 0.32 5.22 -3.44
CA HIS A 160 0.77 5.93 -4.62
C HIS A 160 1.20 7.36 -4.30
N HIS A 161 2.28 7.82 -4.91
CA HIS A 161 2.54 9.25 -5.05
C HIS A 161 1.79 9.77 -6.28
N TYR A 162 1.68 11.09 -6.40
CA TYR A 162 0.98 11.71 -7.50
C TYR A 162 1.70 12.97 -7.96
N GLN A 163 2.08 13.01 -9.24
CA GLN A 163 2.75 14.15 -9.87
C GLN A 163 2.05 14.50 -11.18
N HIS A 164 1.66 15.75 -11.38
CA HIS A 164 1.10 16.18 -12.65
C HIS A 164 2.20 16.33 -13.71
N VAL A 165 1.91 15.94 -14.95
CA VAL A 165 2.80 16.06 -16.10
C VAL A 165 2.02 16.44 -17.36
N HIS A 166 2.60 17.28 -18.21
CA HIS A 166 2.12 17.43 -19.59
C HIS A 166 2.59 16.25 -20.44
N LEU A 167 1.75 15.75 -21.33
CA LEU A 167 2.09 14.61 -22.20
C LEU A 167 2.05 14.99 -23.68
N PHE A 168 3.13 14.71 -24.39
CA PHE A 168 3.12 14.53 -25.84
C PHE A 168 3.22 13.04 -26.18
N LEU A 169 2.41 12.61 -27.14
CA LEU A 169 2.53 11.30 -27.73
C LEU A 169 2.62 11.45 -29.25
N ASN A 170 3.73 11.03 -29.82
CA ASN A 170 4.07 11.17 -31.23
C ASN A 170 3.91 12.61 -31.75
N ASN A 171 4.52 13.55 -31.03
CA ASN A 171 4.42 14.99 -31.26
C ASN A 171 3.01 15.60 -31.12
N ASP A 172 1.98 14.82 -30.74
CA ASP A 172 0.66 15.35 -30.46
C ASP A 172 0.48 15.57 -28.95
N TYR A 173 0.18 16.81 -28.56
CA TYR A 173 -0.10 17.16 -27.17
C TYR A 173 -1.40 16.50 -26.71
N LYS A 174 -1.32 15.68 -25.66
CA LYS A 174 -2.43 14.93 -25.09
C LYS A 174 -3.04 15.57 -23.84
N GLY A 175 -2.46 16.66 -23.33
CA GLY A 175 -2.97 17.32 -22.13
C GLY A 175 -2.15 17.08 -20.86
N LEU A 176 -2.74 17.42 -19.73
CA LEU A 176 -2.26 17.22 -18.37
C LEU A 176 -2.62 15.81 -17.87
N TYR A 177 -1.69 15.10 -17.26
CA TYR A 177 -1.87 13.74 -16.77
C TYR A 177 -1.37 13.61 -15.33
N GLY A 178 -1.93 12.67 -14.58
CA GLY A 178 -1.38 12.19 -13.32
C GLY A 178 -0.34 11.11 -13.52
N LEU A 179 0.91 11.37 -13.21
CA LEU A 179 1.96 10.36 -13.12
C LEU A 179 1.94 9.72 -11.72
N THR A 180 1.88 8.39 -11.69
CA THR A 180 1.94 7.61 -10.45
C THR A 180 2.55 6.23 -10.66
N GLU A 181 2.90 5.55 -9.58
CA GLU A 181 3.37 4.17 -9.58
C GLU A 181 2.30 3.20 -10.12
N HIS A 182 2.74 2.07 -10.67
CA HIS A 182 1.85 0.94 -10.95
C HIS A 182 1.73 0.03 -9.72
N LYS A 183 0.50 -0.33 -9.34
CA LYS A 183 0.20 -1.31 -8.29
C LYS A 183 0.70 -2.72 -8.62
N GLN A 184 1.89 -3.07 -8.13
CA GLN A 184 2.54 -4.36 -8.36
C GLN A 184 3.37 -4.79 -7.15
N VAL A 185 3.65 -6.09 -7.09
CA VAL A 185 4.65 -6.64 -6.16
C VAL A 185 6.02 -6.06 -6.47
N HIS A 186 6.61 -5.40 -5.49
CA HIS A 186 7.94 -4.78 -5.56
C HIS A 186 8.36 -4.27 -4.17
N LYS A 187 9.66 -4.26 -3.87
CA LYS A 187 10.23 -3.76 -2.60
C LYS A 187 9.77 -2.33 -2.21
N ASN A 188 9.62 -1.46 -3.21
CA ASN A 188 9.21 -0.06 -3.04
C ASN A 188 7.69 0.14 -3.21
N ARG A 189 6.93 -0.95 -3.36
CA ARG A 189 5.49 -0.93 -3.61
C ARG A 189 4.80 -1.96 -2.72
N ILE A 190 3.99 -2.85 -3.28
CA ILE A 190 3.43 -3.97 -2.53
C ILE A 190 4.58 -4.91 -2.19
N ASN A 191 5.16 -4.74 -1.01
CA ASN A 191 6.35 -5.47 -0.57
C ASN A 191 5.92 -6.76 0.11
N ILE A 192 5.76 -7.80 -0.70
CA ILE A 192 5.49 -9.17 -0.26
C ILE A 192 6.49 -10.10 -0.92
N ASP A 193 6.70 -11.27 -0.31
CA ASP A 193 7.37 -12.37 -0.95
C ASP A 193 6.53 -12.82 -2.18
N PRO A 194 7.09 -12.79 -3.41
CA PRO A 194 6.34 -13.13 -4.61
C PRO A 194 6.00 -14.63 -4.72
N ASP A 195 6.73 -15.48 -4.00
CA ASP A 195 6.59 -16.94 -4.04
C ASP A 195 5.73 -17.46 -2.87
N GLU A 196 5.76 -16.76 -1.74
CA GLU A 196 5.05 -17.16 -0.50
C GLU A 196 3.88 -16.23 -0.11
N GLY A 197 3.71 -15.10 -0.81
CA GLY A 197 2.62 -14.16 -0.64
C GLY A 197 1.67 -14.09 -1.83
N TRP A 198 0.58 -13.34 -1.69
CA TRP A 198 -0.36 -13.07 -2.78
C TRP A 198 -0.85 -11.62 -2.80
N TYR A 199 -1.27 -11.17 -3.98
CA TYR A 199 -1.88 -9.86 -4.21
C TYR A 199 -3.06 -10.02 -5.18
N VAL A 200 -4.23 -9.51 -4.79
CA VAL A 200 -5.47 -9.63 -5.55
C VAL A 200 -6.16 -8.28 -5.76
N ASN A 201 -7.05 -8.26 -6.74
CA ASN A 201 -8.02 -7.21 -6.97
C ASN A 201 -9.42 -7.83 -6.94
N ILE A 202 -10.34 -7.21 -6.21
CA ILE A 202 -11.75 -7.58 -6.18
C ILE A 202 -12.49 -6.55 -7.02
N ASP A 203 -13.00 -6.98 -8.17
CA ASP A 203 -13.58 -6.07 -9.15
C ASP A 203 -14.60 -6.77 -10.06
N SER A 204 -15.81 -6.21 -10.12
CA SER A 204 -16.95 -6.75 -10.87
C SER A 204 -16.74 -6.83 -12.38
N TYR A 205 -15.76 -6.13 -12.96
CA TYR A 205 -15.40 -6.34 -14.36
C TYR A 205 -14.92 -7.77 -14.61
N TYR A 206 -14.26 -8.39 -13.62
CA TYR A 206 -13.90 -9.82 -13.62
C TYR A 206 -13.24 -10.30 -14.93
N ASP A 207 -12.34 -9.49 -15.48
CA ASP A 207 -11.83 -9.59 -16.86
C ASP A 207 -10.36 -10.02 -16.99
N GLU A 208 -9.66 -10.28 -15.87
CA GLU A 208 -8.27 -10.72 -15.86
C GLU A 208 -8.11 -12.09 -15.18
N GLU A 209 -7.48 -13.04 -15.89
CA GLU A 209 -7.07 -14.33 -15.32
C GLU A 209 -5.72 -14.24 -14.61
N PRO A 210 -5.46 -15.06 -13.59
CA PRO A 210 -6.38 -16.04 -13.00
C PRO A 210 -7.39 -15.42 -12.02
N LYS A 211 -8.63 -15.94 -11.98
CA LYS A 211 -9.71 -15.41 -11.12
C LYS A 211 -10.64 -16.48 -10.52
N PHE A 212 -11.40 -16.11 -9.49
CA PHE A 212 -12.42 -16.94 -8.86
C PHE A 212 -13.51 -16.11 -8.17
N MET A 213 -14.68 -16.72 -7.95
CA MET A 213 -15.73 -16.19 -7.09
C MET A 213 -15.63 -16.83 -5.70
N THR A 214 -15.72 -16.03 -4.63
CA THR A 214 -15.80 -16.57 -3.27
C THR A 214 -17.16 -17.23 -3.03
N GLN A 215 -17.21 -18.28 -2.21
CA GLN A 215 -18.42 -19.08 -2.01
C GLN A 215 -19.57 -18.32 -1.32
N GLN A 216 -19.30 -17.50 -0.30
CA GLN A 216 -20.37 -16.90 0.52
C GLN A 216 -20.87 -15.56 0.02
N TYR A 217 -19.98 -14.71 -0.49
CA TYR A 217 -20.30 -13.34 -0.89
C TYR A 217 -20.24 -13.10 -2.40
N ASN A 218 -19.93 -14.13 -3.19
CA ASN A 218 -19.73 -14.01 -4.63
C ASN A 218 -18.77 -12.87 -5.03
N LEU A 219 -17.70 -12.66 -4.24
CA LEU A 219 -16.72 -11.63 -4.52
C LEU A 219 -15.90 -11.99 -5.77
N PRO A 220 -15.79 -11.09 -6.75
CA PRO A 220 -15.05 -11.31 -7.99
C PRO A 220 -13.55 -11.08 -7.82
N VAL A 221 -12.82 -12.10 -7.36
CA VAL A 221 -11.39 -12.01 -7.04
C VAL A 221 -10.53 -12.34 -8.25
N MET A 222 -9.67 -11.40 -8.67
CA MET A 222 -8.65 -11.57 -9.70
C MET A 222 -7.26 -11.51 -9.08
N ILE A 223 -6.45 -12.54 -9.35
CA ILE A 223 -5.12 -12.72 -8.76
C ILE A 223 -4.10 -11.95 -9.62
N LYS A 224 -3.41 -10.99 -9.00
CA LYS A 224 -2.39 -10.16 -9.66
C LYS A 224 -0.97 -10.68 -9.39
N SER A 225 -0.78 -11.38 -8.26
CA SER A 225 0.44 -12.13 -7.91
C SER A 225 0.07 -13.30 -6.98
N PRO A 226 0.72 -14.48 -7.10
CA PRO A 226 1.74 -14.82 -8.09
C PRO A 226 1.17 -14.82 -9.51
N LYS A 227 2.01 -14.52 -10.51
CA LYS A 227 1.62 -14.62 -11.91
C LYS A 227 1.92 -16.04 -12.40
N PRO A 228 1.02 -16.66 -13.19
CA PRO A 228 1.37 -17.90 -13.87
C PRO A 228 2.60 -17.66 -14.76
N ASP A 229 3.67 -18.43 -14.56
CA ASP A 229 4.79 -18.46 -15.48
C ASP A 229 4.33 -19.03 -16.82
N GLY A 230 4.13 -18.18 -17.82
CA GLY A 230 4.11 -18.55 -19.25
C GLY A 230 3.07 -19.59 -19.71
N ALA A 231 2.19 -20.09 -18.86
CA ALA A 231 1.18 -21.09 -19.18
C ALA A 231 -0.16 -20.66 -18.59
N ALA A 232 -1.24 -20.88 -19.34
CA ALA A 232 -2.62 -20.57 -18.98
C ALA A 232 -3.14 -21.26 -17.71
N ASN A 233 -2.28 -21.95 -16.96
CA ASN A 233 -2.56 -22.57 -15.68
C ASN A 233 -1.50 -22.07 -14.69
N MET A 234 -1.90 -21.19 -13.78
CA MET A 234 -1.19 -21.07 -12.51
C MET A 234 -1.00 -22.49 -11.96
N SER A 235 0.17 -22.83 -11.39
CA SER A 235 0.32 -24.08 -10.65
C SER A 235 -0.94 -24.25 -9.79
N ASN A 236 -1.70 -25.33 -9.97
CA ASN A 236 -2.96 -25.55 -9.26
C ASN A 236 -2.81 -25.24 -7.76
N THR A 237 -1.62 -25.42 -7.20
CA THR A 237 -1.22 -25.05 -5.84
C THR A 237 -1.37 -23.55 -5.53
N ALA A 238 -0.79 -22.64 -6.32
CA ALA A 238 -0.86 -21.20 -6.05
C ALA A 238 -2.28 -20.64 -6.25
N TYR A 239 -3.01 -21.16 -7.24
CA TYR A 239 -4.44 -20.87 -7.41
C TYR A 239 -5.25 -21.26 -6.19
N ASN A 240 -5.13 -22.52 -5.79
CA ASN A 240 -5.88 -23.07 -4.67
C ASN A 240 -5.46 -22.39 -3.37
N PHE A 241 -4.20 -22.00 -3.19
CA PHE A 241 -3.74 -21.26 -2.03
C PHE A 241 -4.51 -19.94 -1.84
N VAL A 242 -4.49 -19.06 -2.85
CA VAL A 242 -5.19 -17.76 -2.77
C VAL A 242 -6.71 -17.96 -2.65
N ARG A 243 -7.26 -18.91 -3.41
CA ARG A 243 -8.69 -19.23 -3.38
C ARG A 243 -9.13 -19.76 -2.02
N ASN A 244 -8.34 -20.62 -1.40
CA ASN A 244 -8.65 -21.20 -0.09
C ASN A 244 -8.56 -20.13 1.01
N ASP A 245 -7.53 -19.29 1.00
CA ASP A 245 -7.40 -18.16 1.94
C ASP A 245 -8.64 -17.25 1.92
N TRP A 246 -9.10 -16.86 0.73
CA TRP A 246 -10.29 -16.01 0.59
C TRP A 246 -11.59 -16.73 0.94
N ASN A 247 -11.72 -18.02 0.60
CA ASN A 247 -12.90 -18.78 0.99
C ASN A 247 -12.96 -19.02 2.49
N GLU A 248 -11.84 -19.33 3.15
CA GLU A 248 -11.75 -19.42 4.61
C GLU A 248 -12.17 -18.10 5.25
N PHE A 249 -11.57 -16.99 4.81
CA PHE A 249 -11.89 -15.67 5.32
C PHE A 249 -13.38 -15.33 5.15
N THR A 250 -13.92 -15.51 3.95
CA THR A 250 -15.34 -15.23 3.68
C THR A 250 -16.30 -16.19 4.39
N ASN A 251 -15.90 -17.44 4.64
CA ASN A 251 -16.66 -18.39 5.45
C ASN A 251 -16.73 -17.93 6.92
N LEU A 252 -15.63 -17.46 7.50
CA LEU A 252 -15.63 -16.91 8.86
C LEU A 252 -16.46 -15.63 8.96
N MET A 253 -16.45 -14.79 7.93
CA MET A 253 -17.29 -13.59 7.86
C MET A 253 -18.78 -13.94 7.81
N ALA A 254 -19.16 -14.97 7.04
CA ALA A 254 -20.55 -15.41 6.90
C ALA A 254 -21.06 -16.27 8.06
N SER A 255 -20.16 -16.79 8.91
CA SER A 255 -20.48 -17.66 10.03
C SER A 255 -21.55 -17.07 10.97
N GLY A 256 -22.43 -17.92 11.49
CA GLY A 256 -23.40 -17.55 12.52
C GLY A 256 -22.77 -17.14 13.86
N ASN A 257 -21.50 -17.51 14.09
CA ASN A 257 -20.73 -17.09 15.27
C ASN A 257 -20.04 -15.73 15.10
N PHE A 258 -20.22 -15.05 13.96
CA PHE A 258 -19.67 -13.71 13.75
C PHE A 258 -20.20 -12.73 14.84
N PRO A 259 -19.35 -11.86 15.41
CA PRO A 259 -17.96 -11.58 15.02
C PRO A 259 -16.88 -12.45 15.70
N GLU A 260 -17.27 -13.35 16.60
CA GLU A 260 -16.36 -14.27 17.32
C GLU A 260 -15.99 -15.53 16.51
N SER A 261 -16.07 -15.44 15.18
CA SER A 261 -15.74 -16.54 14.27
C SER A 261 -14.24 -16.78 14.09
N GLY A 262 -13.37 -15.90 14.61
CA GLY A 262 -11.92 -15.97 14.41
C GLY A 262 -11.40 -15.21 13.17
N TYR A 263 -12.27 -14.52 12.41
CA TYR A 263 -11.84 -13.79 11.20
C TYR A 263 -10.76 -12.73 11.49
N ARG A 264 -10.75 -12.18 12.71
CA ARG A 264 -9.79 -11.16 13.19
C ARG A 264 -8.36 -11.69 13.26
N ASP A 265 -8.17 -13.00 13.24
CA ASP A 265 -6.85 -13.65 13.16
C ASP A 265 -6.31 -13.69 11.74
N LEU A 266 -7.19 -13.60 10.73
CA LEU A 266 -6.82 -13.66 9.32
C LEU A 266 -6.56 -12.29 8.70
N ILE A 267 -7.16 -11.20 9.21
CA ILE A 267 -7.06 -9.85 8.64
C ILE A 267 -6.40 -8.86 9.60
N ASP A 268 -5.54 -7.99 9.07
CA ASP A 268 -5.07 -6.82 9.78
C ASP A 268 -6.19 -5.77 9.83
N ILE A 269 -6.84 -5.69 10.99
CA ILE A 269 -7.95 -4.76 11.25
C ILE A 269 -7.53 -3.31 11.06
N ASN A 270 -6.28 -2.93 11.40
CA ASN A 270 -5.83 -1.55 11.27
C ASN A 270 -5.73 -1.16 9.79
N SER A 271 -5.20 -2.05 8.94
CA SER A 271 -5.16 -1.82 7.50
C SER A 271 -6.55 -1.70 6.87
N LEU A 272 -7.51 -2.51 7.32
CA LEU A 272 -8.90 -2.45 6.86
C LEU A 272 -9.56 -1.13 7.26
N VAL A 273 -9.35 -0.70 8.50
CA VAL A 273 -9.89 0.56 9.04
C VAL A 273 -9.33 1.74 8.25
N ASP A 274 -8.02 1.81 8.05
CA ASP A 274 -7.40 2.89 7.28
C ASP A 274 -7.92 2.90 5.83
N TYR A 275 -7.99 1.73 5.18
CA TYR A 275 -8.54 1.59 3.83
C TYR A 275 -9.99 2.09 3.72
N LEU A 276 -10.85 1.73 4.68
CA LEU A 276 -12.25 2.16 4.69
C LEU A 276 -12.41 3.64 5.06
N ILE A 277 -11.57 4.20 5.92
CA ILE A 277 -11.57 5.65 6.22
C ILE A 277 -11.31 6.46 4.95
N VAL A 278 -10.32 6.10 4.14
CA VAL A 278 -10.03 6.81 2.86
C VAL A 278 -11.28 6.81 1.99
N ASN A 279 -11.85 5.63 1.75
CA ASN A 279 -13.01 5.50 0.87
C ASN A 279 -14.26 6.21 1.43
N GLU A 280 -14.49 6.20 2.75
CA GLU A 280 -15.59 6.94 3.38
C GLU A 280 -15.40 8.46 3.27
N ILE A 281 -14.19 8.98 3.50
CA ILE A 281 -13.90 10.42 3.34
C ILE A 281 -14.16 10.85 1.89
N THR A 282 -13.68 10.07 0.92
CA THR A 282 -13.85 10.39 -0.50
C THR A 282 -15.24 10.01 -1.01
N ARG A 283 -16.09 9.35 -0.20
CA ARG A 283 -17.37 8.77 -0.64
C ARG A 283 -17.22 8.00 -1.96
N ASN A 284 -16.24 7.09 -2.03
CA ASN A 284 -15.91 6.34 -3.25
C ASN A 284 -17.01 5.32 -3.59
N GLU A 285 -17.73 5.56 -4.68
CA GLU A 285 -18.87 4.71 -5.09
C GLU A 285 -18.44 3.30 -5.56
N GLU A 286 -17.15 3.09 -5.84
CA GLU A 286 -16.59 1.79 -6.25
C GLU A 286 -16.74 0.70 -5.16
N LEU A 287 -17.00 1.04 -3.88
CA LEU A 287 -17.22 0.05 -2.81
C LEU A 287 -18.62 -0.62 -2.82
N GLY A 288 -19.37 -0.52 -3.92
CA GLY A 288 -20.57 -1.32 -4.16
C GLY A 288 -21.89 -0.65 -3.81
N ASN A 289 -22.01 0.67 -4.04
CA ASN A 289 -23.30 1.38 -3.92
C ASN A 289 -24.35 0.92 -4.96
N ASP A 290 -23.92 0.27 -6.05
CA ASP A 290 -24.75 -0.33 -7.10
C ASP A 290 -24.83 -1.87 -7.01
N GLY A 291 -24.34 -2.46 -5.91
CA GLY A 291 -24.18 -3.90 -5.77
C GLY A 291 -22.91 -4.47 -6.42
N ASN A 292 -22.11 -3.63 -7.11
CA ASN A 292 -20.87 -4.04 -7.76
C ASN A 292 -19.65 -3.49 -7.00
N ILE A 293 -18.91 -4.37 -6.36
CA ILE A 293 -17.62 -4.02 -5.74
C ILE A 293 -16.54 -3.91 -6.83
N ARG A 294 -15.79 -2.82 -6.81
CA ARG A 294 -14.76 -2.48 -7.81
C ARG A 294 -13.56 -1.81 -7.15
N SER A 295 -12.40 -1.89 -7.80
CA SER A 295 -11.16 -1.26 -7.34
C SER A 295 -10.76 -1.55 -5.88
N VAL A 296 -11.16 -2.71 -5.36
CA VAL A 296 -10.71 -3.18 -4.05
C VAL A 296 -9.47 -4.03 -4.21
N PHE A 297 -8.46 -3.77 -3.38
CA PHE A 297 -7.16 -4.42 -3.44
C PHE A 297 -6.79 -4.97 -2.08
N SER A 298 -6.13 -6.11 -2.09
CA SER A 298 -5.63 -6.74 -0.87
C SER A 298 -4.46 -7.66 -1.17
N TYR A 299 -3.58 -7.82 -0.20
CA TYR A 299 -2.43 -8.70 -0.28
C TYR A 299 -2.16 -9.38 1.05
N LYS A 300 -1.39 -10.45 1.02
CA LYS A 300 -0.90 -11.17 2.20
C LYS A 300 0.55 -11.57 1.95
N ASP A 301 1.41 -11.25 2.91
CA ASP A 301 2.80 -11.70 2.90
C ASP A 301 2.97 -13.00 3.71
N ARG A 302 4.10 -13.68 3.56
CA ARG A 302 4.42 -14.93 4.26
C ARG A 302 4.20 -14.80 5.77
N GLY A 303 3.29 -15.62 6.30
CA GLY A 303 2.99 -15.66 7.75
C GLY A 303 2.37 -14.37 8.30
N LYS A 304 1.90 -13.46 7.44
CA LYS A 304 1.22 -12.22 7.84
C LYS A 304 -0.29 -12.34 7.64
N LYS A 305 -1.01 -11.39 8.23
CA LYS A 305 -2.46 -11.25 8.02
C LYS A 305 -2.74 -10.60 6.67
N ILE A 306 -3.96 -10.80 6.18
CA ILE A 306 -4.51 -10.11 5.02
C ILE A 306 -4.46 -8.61 5.28
N THR A 307 -3.89 -7.87 4.36
CA THR A 307 -3.78 -6.41 4.38
C THR A 307 -4.67 -5.81 3.30
N MET A 308 -5.42 -4.76 3.63
CA MET A 308 -6.23 -4.03 2.64
C MET A 308 -5.42 -2.90 2.00
N GLY A 309 -5.52 -2.78 0.69
CA GLY A 309 -4.79 -1.81 -0.11
C GLY A 309 -3.96 -2.43 -1.25
N PRO A 310 -3.27 -1.61 -2.05
CA PRO A 310 -3.27 -0.14 -1.99
C PRO A 310 -4.61 0.47 -2.39
N VAL A 311 -4.88 1.72 -1.97
CA VAL A 311 -6.03 2.49 -2.45
C VAL A 311 -5.88 2.86 -3.93
N TRP A 312 -6.99 2.88 -4.68
CA TRP A 312 -6.99 3.12 -6.13
C TRP A 312 -8.38 3.54 -6.67
N ASP A 313 -8.43 4.30 -7.77
CA ASP A 313 -9.64 4.76 -8.50
C ASP A 313 -10.63 5.56 -7.65
N PHE A 314 -10.46 6.88 -7.66
CA PHE A 314 -11.31 7.81 -6.91
C PHE A 314 -12.07 8.80 -7.80
N ASP A 315 -12.13 8.56 -9.12
CA ASP A 315 -12.91 9.39 -10.05
C ASP A 315 -14.43 9.22 -9.87
N CYS A 316 -14.89 8.14 -9.24
CA CYS A 316 -16.28 7.97 -8.79
C CYS A 316 -16.49 8.38 -7.32
N GLY A 317 -15.62 9.22 -6.76
CA GLY A 317 -15.73 9.79 -5.41
C GLY A 317 -16.33 11.21 -5.38
N PHE A 318 -16.16 11.90 -4.26
CA PHE A 318 -16.44 13.32 -4.09
C PHE A 318 -17.87 13.74 -4.43
N GLY A 319 -18.84 12.95 -3.97
CA GLY A 319 -20.26 13.25 -4.21
C GLY A 319 -20.68 12.99 -5.66
N TYR A 320 -19.98 12.10 -6.34
CA TYR A 320 -20.30 11.68 -7.69
C TYR A 320 -21.69 11.02 -7.78
N ASN A 321 -22.43 11.33 -8.85
CA ASN A 321 -23.78 10.82 -9.10
C ASN A 321 -23.89 10.13 -10.47
N TYR A 322 -24.21 8.82 -10.46
CA TYR A 322 -24.46 8.03 -11.67
C TYR A 322 -25.80 8.33 -12.35
N GLN A 323 -26.76 8.94 -11.65
CA GLN A 323 -28.15 9.11 -12.14
C GLN A 323 -28.37 10.37 -12.98
N SER A 324 -27.47 11.35 -12.93
CA SER A 324 -27.60 12.63 -13.65
C SER A 324 -26.25 13.05 -14.22
N THR A 325 -26.12 13.09 -15.56
CA THR A 325 -25.03 13.76 -16.34
C THR A 325 -23.59 13.69 -15.79
N HIS A 326 -23.30 12.71 -14.93
CA HIS A 326 -22.04 12.50 -14.24
C HIS A 326 -21.56 13.73 -13.43
N THR A 327 -22.45 14.29 -12.59
CA THR A 327 -22.14 15.43 -11.70
C THR A 327 -21.37 15.02 -10.43
N TYR A 328 -20.68 15.99 -9.83
CA TYR A 328 -19.91 15.86 -8.59
C TYR A 328 -20.42 16.78 -7.49
N PHE A 329 -19.90 16.60 -6.27
CA PHE A 329 -20.22 17.38 -5.08
C PHE A 329 -21.70 17.34 -4.69
N MET A 330 -22.42 16.31 -5.15
CA MET A 330 -23.76 15.97 -4.66
C MET A 330 -23.66 15.37 -3.26
N SER A 331 -24.80 14.99 -2.66
CA SER A 331 -24.95 14.50 -1.27
C SER A 331 -23.66 14.03 -0.56
N TYR A 332 -23.33 14.67 0.55
CA TYR A 332 -22.24 14.27 1.44
C TYR A 332 -22.73 13.39 2.61
N MET A 333 -24.05 13.20 2.78
CA MET A 333 -24.68 12.61 3.97
C MET A 333 -25.08 11.14 3.76
N GLN A 334 -24.10 10.23 3.73
CA GLN A 334 -24.33 8.78 3.67
C GLN A 334 -23.04 7.97 3.83
N PHE A 335 -23.03 6.89 4.62
CA PHE A 335 -21.94 5.92 4.59
C PHE A 335 -21.96 5.13 3.26
N ILE A 336 -20.80 4.96 2.63
CA ILE A 336 -20.72 4.30 1.32
C ILE A 336 -20.70 2.78 1.41
N THR A 337 -20.36 2.23 2.57
CA THR A 337 -20.14 0.80 2.70
C THR A 337 -21.46 0.02 2.72
N LYS A 338 -22.00 -0.27 1.52
CA LYS A 338 -23.28 -0.98 1.35
C LYS A 338 -23.14 -2.42 0.90
N HIS A 339 -22.03 -2.79 0.25
CA HIS A 339 -21.80 -4.16 -0.20
C HIS A 339 -21.88 -5.14 0.99
N PRO A 340 -22.64 -6.25 0.93
CA PRO A 340 -22.89 -7.12 2.09
C PRO A 340 -21.62 -7.60 2.81
N PHE A 341 -20.58 -7.94 2.05
CA PHE A 341 -19.28 -8.33 2.60
C PHE A 341 -18.63 -7.20 3.43
N LEU A 342 -18.55 -5.98 2.89
CA LEU A 342 -17.90 -4.87 3.58
C LEU A 342 -18.76 -4.35 4.74
N ARG A 343 -20.08 -4.37 4.59
CA ARG A 343 -21.01 -3.98 5.65
C ARG A 343 -20.89 -4.89 6.87
N ARG A 344 -20.61 -6.19 6.66
CA ARG A 344 -20.50 -7.17 7.75
C ARG A 344 -19.45 -6.79 8.79
N PHE A 345 -18.37 -6.10 8.43
CA PHE A 345 -17.38 -5.63 9.42
C PHE A 345 -17.98 -4.67 10.45
N TYR A 346 -18.99 -3.87 10.09
CA TYR A 346 -19.64 -2.93 11.01
C TYR A 346 -20.61 -3.60 11.99
N ASP A 347 -20.90 -4.89 11.81
CA ASP A 347 -21.61 -5.69 12.82
C ASP A 347 -20.67 -6.08 13.99
N ASP A 348 -19.35 -5.95 13.82
CA ASP A 348 -18.37 -6.17 14.88
C ASP A 348 -18.17 -4.91 15.77
N PRO A 349 -18.47 -4.96 17.08
CA PRO A 349 -18.21 -3.85 17.99
C PRO A 349 -16.71 -3.54 18.17
N VAL A 350 -15.81 -4.52 18.04
CA VAL A 350 -14.36 -4.30 18.10
C VAL A 350 -13.92 -3.48 16.89
N PHE A 351 -14.32 -3.89 15.68
CA PHE A 351 -14.06 -3.14 14.46
C PHE A 351 -14.59 -1.69 14.55
N LYS A 352 -15.86 -1.50 14.94
CA LYS A 352 -16.44 -0.15 15.10
C LYS A 352 -15.67 0.72 16.08
N THR A 353 -15.32 0.17 17.24
CA THR A 353 -14.55 0.89 18.26
C THR A 353 -13.19 1.32 17.72
N ARG A 354 -12.49 0.41 17.04
CA ARG A 354 -11.20 0.74 16.40
C ARG A 354 -11.36 1.78 15.29
N PHE A 355 -12.40 1.68 14.47
CA PHE A 355 -12.67 2.66 13.42
C PHE A 355 -12.82 4.07 13.99
N ARG A 356 -13.63 4.21 15.04
CA ARG A 356 -13.82 5.48 15.75
C ARG A 356 -12.54 6.00 16.40
N GLU A 357 -11.79 5.12 17.06
CA GLU A 357 -10.52 5.48 17.67
C GLU A 357 -9.52 6.02 16.65
N ARG A 358 -9.34 5.29 15.55
CA ARG A 358 -8.42 5.68 14.48
C ARG A 358 -8.87 6.97 13.79
N TRP A 359 -10.18 7.13 13.59
CA TRP A 359 -10.75 8.37 13.09
C TRP A 359 -10.41 9.56 13.99
N ASN A 360 -10.68 9.46 15.29
CA ASN A 360 -10.44 10.56 16.23
C ASN A 360 -8.94 10.87 16.38
N GLU A 361 -8.08 9.85 16.37
CA GLU A 361 -6.61 10.00 16.39
C GLU A 361 -6.11 10.84 15.20
N LYS A 362 -6.70 10.65 14.02
CA LYS A 362 -6.25 11.27 12.77
C LYS A 362 -7.15 12.42 12.28
N HIS A 363 -8.21 12.77 13.00
CA HIS A 363 -9.21 13.77 12.58
C HIS A 363 -8.61 15.14 12.24
N SER A 364 -7.60 15.58 13.02
CA SER A 364 -6.88 16.84 12.74
C SER A 364 -6.13 16.81 11.39
N LYS A 365 -5.63 15.64 10.97
CA LYS A 365 -4.99 15.47 9.66
C LYS A 365 -6.03 15.50 8.54
N PHE A 366 -7.21 14.92 8.73
CA PHE A 366 -8.28 14.96 7.72
C PHE A 366 -8.76 16.40 7.48
N THR A 367 -9.00 17.17 8.54
CA THR A 367 -9.41 18.57 8.42
C THR A 367 -8.33 19.48 7.79
N SER A 368 -7.06 19.08 7.89
CA SER A 368 -5.93 19.78 7.28
C SER A 368 -5.76 19.55 5.77
N ILE A 369 -6.49 18.60 5.17
CA ILE A 369 -6.34 18.25 3.74
C ILE A 369 -6.68 19.42 2.80
N SER A 370 -7.49 20.36 3.27
CA SER A 370 -7.85 21.58 2.53
C SER A 370 -6.61 22.39 2.12
N GLY A 371 -5.57 22.44 2.96
CA GLY A 371 -4.31 23.11 2.65
C GLY A 371 -3.50 22.41 1.55
N PHE A 372 -3.59 21.08 1.46
CA PHE A 372 -3.02 20.33 0.34
C PHE A 372 -3.73 20.70 -0.98
N ILE A 373 -5.07 20.77 -0.97
CA ILE A 373 -5.87 21.12 -2.15
C ILE A 373 -5.52 22.53 -2.64
N ASP A 374 -5.37 23.50 -1.74
CA ASP A 374 -4.99 24.87 -2.09
C ASP A 374 -3.62 24.91 -2.79
N ASN A 375 -2.62 24.26 -2.20
CA ASN A 375 -1.27 24.22 -2.75
C ASN A 375 -1.21 23.47 -4.10
N ALA A 376 -1.89 22.33 -4.20
CA ALA A 376 -1.90 21.52 -5.42
C ALA A 376 -2.62 22.24 -6.56
N SER A 377 -3.82 22.79 -6.29
CA SER A 377 -4.60 23.50 -7.31
C SER A 377 -3.91 24.76 -7.81
N GLN A 378 -3.24 25.52 -6.94
CA GLN A 378 -2.46 26.69 -7.36
C GLN A 378 -1.33 26.30 -8.32
N LYS A 379 -0.62 25.19 -8.03
CA LYS A 379 0.51 24.71 -8.85
C LYS A 379 0.10 24.26 -10.24
N ILE A 380 -1.11 23.72 -10.41
CA ILE A 380 -1.56 23.13 -11.68
C ILE A 380 -2.53 24.01 -12.47
N ARG A 381 -2.94 25.17 -11.93
CA ARG A 381 -3.95 26.06 -12.54
C ARG A 381 -3.70 26.34 -14.03
N ASP A 382 -2.49 26.77 -14.36
CA ASP A 382 -2.14 27.13 -15.75
C ASP A 382 -2.07 25.88 -16.66
N ALA A 383 -1.64 24.75 -16.10
CA ALA A 383 -1.61 23.48 -16.81
C ALA A 383 -3.01 22.93 -17.08
N VAL A 384 -3.95 23.10 -16.15
CA VAL A 384 -5.37 22.77 -16.34
C VAL A 384 -5.96 23.63 -17.45
N ALA A 385 -5.66 24.93 -17.49
CA ALA A 385 -6.12 25.80 -18.58
C ALA A 385 -5.62 25.31 -19.96
N LYS A 386 -4.39 24.79 -20.05
CA LYS A 386 -3.85 24.19 -21.28
C LYS A 386 -4.53 22.87 -21.64
N ASP A 387 -4.92 22.06 -20.66
CA ASP A 387 -5.72 20.86 -20.89
C ASP A 387 -7.13 21.21 -21.41
N THR A 388 -7.79 22.18 -20.78
CA THR A 388 -9.09 22.70 -21.20
C THR A 388 -9.05 23.25 -22.63
N GLU A 389 -8.02 24.01 -22.97
CA GLU A 389 -7.80 24.55 -24.32
C GLU A 389 -7.68 23.43 -25.38
N ARG A 390 -7.09 22.28 -25.02
CA ARG A 390 -6.92 21.13 -25.90
C ARG A 390 -8.21 20.33 -26.07
N TRP A 391 -8.97 20.11 -25.01
CA TRP A 391 -10.06 19.12 -25.01
C TRP A 391 -11.48 19.71 -25.02
N TYR A 392 -11.69 20.99 -24.67
CA TYR A 392 -13.03 21.55 -24.37
C TYR A 392 -13.41 22.83 -25.15
N ARG A 393 -13.08 22.92 -26.45
CA ARG A 393 -13.44 24.08 -27.29
C ARG A 393 -14.91 24.10 -27.73
N GLU A 394 -15.47 25.31 -27.85
CA GLU A 394 -16.78 25.55 -28.48
C GLU A 394 -16.81 24.91 -29.89
N GLY A 395 -17.75 24.00 -30.09
CA GLY A 395 -17.89 23.21 -31.33
C GLY A 395 -17.51 21.73 -31.19
N ASN A 396 -16.78 21.35 -30.13
CA ASN A 396 -16.43 19.95 -29.82
C ASN A 396 -17.10 19.47 -28.52
N ARG A 397 -18.24 20.10 -28.16
CA ARG A 397 -19.15 19.55 -27.15
C ARG A 397 -19.69 18.26 -27.74
N ASP A 398 -19.10 17.13 -27.38
CA ASP A 398 -19.70 15.84 -27.66
C ASP A 398 -20.98 15.75 -26.84
N GLN A 399 -22.07 16.26 -27.43
CA GLN A 399 -23.42 16.23 -26.86
C GLN A 399 -23.89 14.78 -26.64
N ASN A 400 -23.22 13.79 -27.25
CA ASN A 400 -23.52 12.37 -27.11
C ASN A 400 -22.66 11.66 -26.08
N SER A 401 -21.59 12.27 -25.56
CA SER A 401 -20.76 11.60 -24.56
C SER A 401 -21.49 11.38 -23.23
N GLY A 402 -22.51 12.17 -22.88
CA GLY A 402 -23.24 12.02 -21.61
C GLY A 402 -22.40 12.27 -20.34
N TYR A 403 -21.10 12.55 -20.45
CA TYR A 403 -20.15 12.79 -19.36
C TYR A 403 -19.71 14.25 -19.23
N VAL A 404 -20.30 15.16 -20.01
CA VAL A 404 -19.98 16.58 -19.95
C VAL A 404 -21.18 17.37 -19.46
N SER A 405 -21.35 17.42 -18.14
CA SER A 405 -22.04 18.53 -17.48
C SER A 405 -21.41 18.90 -16.13
N PHE A 406 -20.08 19.00 -16.07
CA PHE A 406 -19.58 20.24 -15.50
C PHE A 406 -19.43 21.16 -16.70
N GLU A 407 -20.36 22.09 -16.84
CA GLU A 407 -20.03 23.28 -17.60
C GLU A 407 -18.73 23.82 -17.00
N TYR A 408 -17.59 23.57 -17.66
CA TYR A 408 -16.35 24.33 -17.48
C TYR A 408 -16.56 25.84 -17.76
N ASN A 409 -17.82 26.29 -17.93
CA ASN A 409 -18.24 27.68 -18.04
C ASN A 409 -17.96 28.48 -16.76
N ASN A 410 -17.65 27.83 -15.62
CA ASN A 410 -17.25 28.53 -14.39
C ASN A 410 -15.83 28.11 -13.97
N ASN A 411 -14.93 29.10 -14.02
CA ASN A 411 -13.62 29.22 -13.39
C ASN A 411 -13.13 27.99 -12.58
N TYR A 412 -11.96 27.42 -12.92
CA TYR A 412 -11.30 26.34 -12.16
C TYR A 412 -11.29 26.59 -10.64
N SER A 413 -11.18 27.85 -10.22
CA SER A 413 -11.25 28.25 -8.81
C SER A 413 -12.58 27.85 -8.13
N ASP A 414 -13.71 27.91 -8.83
CA ASP A 414 -15.02 27.53 -8.31
C ASP A 414 -15.12 26.01 -8.12
N ALA A 415 -14.59 25.23 -9.05
CA ALA A 415 -14.51 23.77 -8.90
C ALA A 415 -13.71 23.37 -7.65
N ILE A 416 -12.59 24.06 -7.39
CA ILE A 416 -11.77 23.86 -6.19
C ILE A 416 -12.51 24.29 -4.92
N ASN A 417 -13.20 25.44 -4.94
CA ASN A 417 -13.99 25.89 -3.79
C ASN A 417 -15.12 24.92 -3.46
N ASN A 418 -15.81 24.40 -4.48
CA ASN A 418 -16.88 23.42 -4.32
C ASN A 418 -16.35 22.09 -3.76
N LEU A 419 -15.22 21.59 -4.29
CA LEU A 419 -14.54 20.41 -3.76
C LEU A 419 -14.19 20.57 -2.27
N LYS A 420 -13.56 21.70 -1.90
CA LYS A 420 -13.19 21.97 -0.51
C LYS A 420 -14.40 22.06 0.41
N SER A 421 -15.44 22.80 -0.01
CA SER A 421 -16.69 22.93 0.74
C SER A 421 -17.33 21.57 0.97
N TRP A 422 -17.46 20.77 -0.10
CA TRP A 422 -18.00 19.41 -0.02
C TRP A 422 -17.20 18.52 0.93
N LEU A 423 -15.88 18.51 0.79
CA LEU A 423 -14.99 17.65 1.59
C LEU A 423 -15.02 18.03 3.08
N ASN A 424 -15.02 19.34 3.39
CA ASN A 424 -15.12 19.82 4.76
C ASN A 424 -16.46 19.41 5.39
N ASN A 425 -17.58 19.58 4.67
CA ASN A 425 -18.90 19.16 5.14
C ASN A 425 -18.97 17.64 5.34
N ARG A 426 -18.38 16.88 4.41
CA ARG A 426 -18.29 15.41 4.50
C ARG A 426 -17.52 14.95 5.73
N ILE A 427 -16.34 15.53 5.99
CA ILE A 427 -15.52 15.18 7.17
C ILE A 427 -16.25 15.56 8.45
N SER A 428 -16.88 16.74 8.51
CA SER A 428 -17.67 17.17 9.67
C SER A 428 -18.86 16.23 9.94
N TRP A 429 -19.56 15.82 8.89
CA TRP A 429 -20.67 14.88 8.99
C TRP A 429 -20.19 13.51 9.47
N LEU A 430 -19.15 12.95 8.83
CA LEU A 430 -18.55 11.68 9.24
C LEU A 430 -18.10 11.71 10.70
N ASN A 431 -17.45 12.80 11.13
CA ASN A 431 -17.02 12.95 12.51
C ASN A 431 -18.17 12.85 13.50
N THR A 432 -19.32 13.44 13.17
CA THR A 432 -20.53 13.36 14.00
C THR A 432 -21.09 11.94 14.00
N GLU A 433 -21.29 11.35 12.83
CA GLU A 433 -21.90 10.03 12.70
C GLU A 433 -21.05 8.91 13.29
N ILE A 434 -19.74 8.93 13.06
CA ILE A 434 -18.80 7.93 13.60
C ILE A 434 -18.80 7.99 15.13
N ASN A 435 -18.73 9.19 15.71
CA ASN A 435 -18.73 9.34 17.16
C ASN A 435 -20.09 8.99 17.78
N ASN A 436 -21.20 9.15 17.07
CA ASN A 436 -22.51 8.75 17.57
C ASN A 436 -22.79 7.25 17.41
N ALA A 437 -22.52 6.69 16.23
CA ALA A 437 -22.93 5.34 15.87
C ALA A 437 -21.98 4.24 16.37
N TYR A 438 -20.69 4.55 16.56
CA TYR A 438 -19.65 3.54 16.85
C TYR A 438 -19.18 3.60 18.31
N GLN A 439 -20.11 3.84 19.22
CA GLN A 439 -19.88 3.82 20.66
C GLN A 439 -19.59 2.39 21.16
N GLY A 440 -18.69 2.26 22.14
CA GLY A 440 -18.28 0.98 22.72
C GLY A 440 -16.82 0.95 23.17
N THR A 441 -16.41 -0.15 23.78
CA THR A 441 -15.02 -0.39 24.20
C THR A 441 -14.56 -1.78 23.80
N ILE A 442 -13.26 -1.95 23.58
CA ILE A 442 -12.60 -3.23 23.39
C ILE A 442 -12.15 -3.77 24.76
N ASN A 443 -12.55 -4.99 25.09
CA ASN A 443 -12.13 -5.63 26.34
C ASN A 443 -10.67 -6.09 26.25
N ILE A 444 -9.81 -5.66 27.18
CA ILE A 444 -8.38 -6.00 27.23
C ILE A 444 -8.11 -7.50 27.51
N SER A 445 -9.11 -8.28 27.92
CA SER A 445 -8.94 -9.73 28.11
C SER A 445 -8.38 -10.47 26.88
N SER A 446 -8.65 -9.97 25.66
CA SER A 446 -8.12 -10.52 24.41
C SER A 446 -6.73 -9.99 24.03
N ALA A 447 -6.20 -8.98 24.72
CA ALA A 447 -4.91 -8.37 24.41
C ALA A 447 -3.72 -9.29 24.73
N ALA A 448 -2.65 -9.21 23.96
CA ALA A 448 -1.36 -9.82 24.30
C ALA A 448 -0.62 -8.95 25.32
N ILE A 449 0.01 -9.56 26.32
CA ILE A 449 0.83 -8.87 27.33
C ILE A 449 2.23 -9.48 27.29
N THR A 450 3.23 -8.64 27.08
CA THR A 450 4.65 -9.02 27.18
C THR A 450 5.31 -8.22 28.29
N LEU A 451 5.87 -8.91 29.28
CA LEU A 451 6.62 -8.28 30.38
C LEU A 451 8.08 -8.09 29.98
N SER A 452 8.70 -6.99 30.44
CA SER A 452 10.12 -6.70 30.20
C SER A 452 11.04 -7.79 30.77
N GLU A 453 10.62 -8.42 31.86
CA GLU A 453 11.30 -9.54 32.49
C GLU A 453 10.28 -10.39 33.24
N THR A 454 10.46 -11.72 33.21
CA THR A 454 9.53 -12.70 33.80
C THR A 454 10.09 -13.38 35.05
N SER A 455 11.31 -13.04 35.47
CA SER A 455 11.96 -13.58 36.67
C SER A 455 12.91 -12.56 37.28
N TYR A 456 12.86 -12.36 38.60
CA TYR A 456 13.74 -11.47 39.34
C TYR A 456 14.40 -12.19 40.50
N VAL A 457 15.61 -11.77 40.87
CA VAL A 457 16.24 -12.17 42.12
C VAL A 457 15.64 -11.38 43.28
N TYR A 458 15.34 -12.07 44.38
CA TYR A 458 14.89 -11.46 45.63
C TYR A 458 15.99 -10.62 46.26
N ASP A 459 15.69 -9.34 46.49
CA ASP A 459 16.56 -8.36 47.17
C ASP A 459 15.80 -7.51 48.21
N GLY A 460 14.58 -7.91 48.55
CA GLY A 460 13.70 -7.19 49.49
C GLY A 460 13.02 -5.94 48.92
N THR A 461 13.11 -5.69 47.61
CA THR A 461 12.45 -4.55 46.95
C THR A 461 11.34 -4.98 46.00
N ALA A 462 10.33 -4.11 45.86
CA ALA A 462 9.21 -4.33 44.95
C ALA A 462 9.66 -4.33 43.47
N LYS A 463 9.32 -5.40 42.75
CA LYS A 463 9.58 -5.59 41.32
C LYS A 463 8.39 -5.12 40.50
N ARG A 464 8.67 -4.31 39.46
CA ARG A 464 7.65 -3.71 38.59
C ARG A 464 8.09 -3.82 37.12
N PRO A 465 8.04 -5.03 36.52
CA PRO A 465 8.33 -5.17 35.09
C PRO A 465 7.42 -4.25 34.27
N GLN A 466 7.98 -3.59 33.25
CA GLN A 466 7.17 -2.89 32.26
C GLN A 466 6.34 -3.91 31.48
N ALA A 467 5.15 -3.52 31.05
CA ALA A 467 4.27 -4.36 30.25
C ALA A 467 3.96 -3.68 28.92
N THR A 468 4.29 -4.36 27.82
CA THR A 468 3.81 -4.02 26.47
C THR A 468 2.48 -4.71 26.26
N VAL A 469 1.41 -3.94 26.04
CA VAL A 469 0.06 -4.45 25.80
C VAL A 469 -0.31 -4.22 24.35
N GLU A 470 -0.63 -5.29 23.63
CA GLU A 470 -1.03 -5.22 22.22
C GLU A 470 -2.46 -5.73 22.02
N SER A 471 -3.31 -4.93 21.39
CA SER A 471 -4.68 -5.30 21.02
C SER A 471 -4.89 -5.18 19.52
N TYR A 472 -5.18 -6.31 18.88
CA TYR A 472 -5.43 -6.43 17.44
C TYR A 472 -4.41 -5.68 16.56
N GLY A 473 -3.11 -5.86 16.82
CA GLY A 473 -2.02 -5.24 16.05
C GLY A 473 -1.65 -3.82 16.45
N LYS A 474 -2.32 -3.21 17.44
CA LYS A 474 -1.89 -1.91 18.01
C LYS A 474 -1.28 -2.10 19.39
N ILE A 475 -0.10 -1.54 19.55
CA ILE A 475 0.52 -1.34 20.86
C ILE A 475 -0.23 -0.23 21.58
N LEU A 476 -0.73 -0.54 22.77
CA LEU A 476 -1.48 0.39 23.60
C LEU A 476 -0.51 1.23 24.45
N THR A 477 -0.88 2.48 24.69
CA THR A 477 -0.17 3.41 25.58
C THR A 477 -0.71 3.34 27.01
N GLU A 478 0.16 3.07 27.99
CA GLU A 478 -0.14 3.17 29.43
C GLU A 478 -0.59 4.60 29.81
N GLY A 479 -1.53 4.72 30.75
CA GLY A 479 -2.12 5.99 31.19
C GLY A 479 -3.14 6.59 30.22
N THR A 480 -3.20 6.11 28.98
CA THR A 480 -4.22 6.48 27.99
C THR A 480 -5.23 5.36 27.79
N HIS A 481 -4.75 4.14 27.52
CA HIS A 481 -5.60 3.00 27.17
C HIS A 481 -5.69 1.97 28.29
N TYR A 482 -4.69 1.90 29.18
CA TYR A 482 -4.69 1.01 30.33
C TYR A 482 -3.82 1.54 31.47
N ASN A 483 -4.02 1.00 32.67
CA ASN A 483 -3.13 1.17 33.83
C ASN A 483 -2.58 -0.18 34.31
N LEU A 484 -1.42 -0.16 34.97
CA LEU A 484 -0.80 -1.32 35.61
C LEU A 484 -0.95 -1.28 37.13
N ALA A 485 -1.23 -2.44 37.71
CA ALA A 485 -1.15 -2.70 39.15
C ALA A 485 -0.33 -3.95 39.41
N TYR A 486 0.32 -4.01 40.58
CA TYR A 486 1.21 -5.12 40.95
C TYR A 486 0.80 -5.68 42.30
N SER A 487 0.84 -7.01 42.44
CA SER A 487 0.61 -7.71 43.70
C SER A 487 1.63 -8.84 43.89
N ASN A 488 1.90 -9.16 45.16
CA ASN A 488 2.89 -10.17 45.58
C ASN A 488 4.27 -9.96 44.95
N ASN A 489 4.68 -8.69 44.79
CA ASN A 489 5.81 -8.32 43.95
C ASN A 489 7.07 -7.94 44.73
N THR A 490 7.18 -8.30 46.00
CA THR A 490 8.38 -8.03 46.82
C THR A 490 9.01 -9.31 47.31
N ASP A 491 8.22 -10.23 47.86
CA ASP A 491 8.69 -11.49 48.43
C ASP A 491 8.89 -12.57 47.36
N ILE A 492 9.71 -13.58 47.69
CA ILE A 492 9.92 -14.77 46.87
C ILE A 492 8.57 -15.45 46.58
N GLY A 493 8.29 -15.74 45.31
CA GLY A 493 7.06 -16.37 44.88
C GLY A 493 6.61 -15.92 43.49
N ASN A 494 5.34 -16.18 43.19
CA ASN A 494 4.70 -15.74 41.95
C ASN A 494 4.01 -14.38 42.16
N ALA A 495 4.55 -13.36 41.52
CA ALA A 495 4.01 -12.02 41.48
C ALA A 495 3.06 -11.85 40.29
N THR A 496 2.15 -10.87 40.38
CA THR A 496 1.15 -10.59 39.33
C THR A 496 1.23 -9.14 38.89
N VAL A 497 1.14 -8.92 37.58
CA VAL A 497 0.84 -7.64 36.93
C VAL A 497 -0.60 -7.69 36.45
N THR A 498 -1.43 -6.76 36.91
CA THR A 498 -2.81 -6.58 36.43
C THR A 498 -2.85 -5.39 35.48
N VAL A 499 -3.27 -5.65 34.25
CA VAL A 499 -3.54 -4.64 33.21
C VAL A 499 -5.03 -4.35 33.21
N THR A 500 -5.43 -3.10 33.42
CA THR A 500 -6.84 -2.70 33.41
C THR A 500 -7.09 -1.66 32.32
N GLY A 501 -8.01 -1.95 31.39
CA GLY A 501 -8.40 -1.05 30.31
C GLY A 501 -9.13 0.18 30.82
N MET A 502 -8.89 1.32 30.19
CA MET A 502 -9.46 2.62 30.56
C MET A 502 -9.71 3.51 29.33
N GLY A 503 -10.29 4.69 29.59
CA GLY A 503 -10.59 5.69 28.57
C GLY A 503 -11.82 5.34 27.75
N ASP A 504 -11.96 5.98 26.59
CA ASP A 504 -13.17 5.89 25.76
C ASP A 504 -13.23 4.62 24.88
N TYR A 505 -12.12 3.86 24.81
CA TYR A 505 -11.93 2.80 23.82
C TYR A 505 -11.63 1.43 24.42
N TYR A 506 -11.15 1.34 25.67
CA TYR A 506 -10.72 0.09 26.27
C TYR A 506 -11.34 -0.11 27.66
N SER A 507 -11.63 -1.37 27.99
CA SER A 507 -12.22 -1.76 29.29
C SER A 507 -11.77 -3.16 29.72
N GLY A 508 -12.24 -3.62 30.87
CA GLY A 508 -11.90 -4.94 31.41
C GLY A 508 -10.48 -5.01 31.97
N SER A 509 -10.02 -6.22 32.29
CA SER A 509 -8.70 -6.44 32.87
C SER A 509 -8.11 -7.79 32.48
N LYS A 510 -6.79 -7.89 32.48
CA LYS A 510 -6.04 -9.12 32.24
C LYS A 510 -4.80 -9.18 33.12
N ASN A 511 -4.48 -10.37 33.62
CA ASN A 511 -3.30 -10.60 34.46
C ASN A 511 -2.16 -11.24 33.66
N ALA A 512 -0.94 -10.88 34.01
CA ALA A 512 0.29 -11.57 33.65
C ALA A 512 1.08 -11.87 34.94
N SER A 513 1.95 -12.88 34.91
CA SER A 513 2.71 -13.29 36.10
C SER A 513 4.22 -13.28 35.84
N PHE A 514 4.99 -13.05 36.89
CA PHE A 514 6.44 -13.17 36.90
C PHE A 514 6.91 -13.77 38.23
N ALA A 515 8.08 -14.38 38.24
CA ALA A 515 8.64 -15.02 39.41
C ALA A 515 9.62 -14.10 40.16
N ILE A 516 9.65 -14.20 41.48
CA ILE A 516 10.72 -13.69 42.32
C ILE A 516 11.36 -14.89 42.98
N VAL A 517 12.63 -15.14 42.68
CA VAL A 517 13.35 -16.33 43.12
C VAL A 517 14.47 -15.96 44.07
N SER A 518 14.80 -16.88 44.98
CA SER A 518 15.99 -16.76 45.83
C SER A 518 17.25 -16.71 44.96
N LEU A 519 18.28 -16.01 45.45
CA LEU A 519 19.63 -16.12 44.89
C LEU A 519 20.10 -17.58 45.05
N SER A 520 20.13 -18.37 43.99
CA SER A 520 20.80 -19.67 44.02
C SER A 520 22.31 -19.41 44.14
N PRO A 521 23.00 -19.85 45.21
CA PRO A 521 24.45 -19.86 45.18
C PRO A 521 24.87 -20.76 44.02
N SER A 522 25.65 -20.24 43.07
CA SER A 522 26.39 -21.08 42.14
C SER A 522 27.09 -22.14 42.97
N SER A 523 26.88 -23.42 42.68
CA SER A 523 27.53 -24.53 43.36
C SER A 523 29.05 -24.37 43.25
N SER A 524 29.68 -23.70 44.23
CA SER A 524 31.09 -23.81 44.47
C SER A 524 31.32 -25.21 45.00
N SER A 525 31.89 -26.08 44.17
CA SER A 525 32.49 -27.33 44.62
C SER A 525 33.37 -27.03 45.82
N SER A 526 33.01 -27.57 46.97
CA SER A 526 33.88 -27.64 48.14
C SER A 526 35.06 -28.55 47.79
N GLU A 527 36.17 -27.98 47.33
CA GLU A 527 37.44 -28.68 47.42
C GLU A 527 37.95 -28.58 48.85
N GLU A 528 38.16 -29.74 49.45
CA GLU A 528 38.79 -29.93 50.74
C GLU A 528 40.12 -29.18 50.80
N ILE A 529 40.26 -28.32 51.82
CA ILE A 529 41.54 -27.76 52.21
C ILE A 529 42.37 -28.90 52.82
N THR A 530 43.40 -29.35 52.10
CA THR A 530 44.59 -29.95 52.71
C THR A 530 45.79 -29.04 52.43
N SER A 531 46.33 -28.47 53.51
CA SER A 531 47.66 -27.83 53.58
C SER A 531 48.74 -28.78 52.99
N ILE A 532 49.88 -28.37 52.43
CA ILE A 532 50.94 -27.54 53.03
C ILE A 532 51.77 -26.84 51.94
N TYR A 533 52.20 -25.63 52.27
CA TYR A 533 53.15 -24.71 51.63
C TYR A 533 54.59 -25.23 51.49
N THR A 534 55.24 -24.96 50.34
CA THR A 534 56.69 -24.71 50.20
C THR A 534 57.01 -23.93 48.90
N PRO A 535 57.75 -22.80 48.96
CA PRO A 535 58.40 -22.18 47.79
C PRO A 535 59.94 -22.14 47.99
N PRO A 536 60.70 -21.56 47.05
CA PRO A 536 60.72 -21.75 45.59
C PRO A 536 62.16 -21.97 45.08
N PHE A 537 62.39 -22.59 43.92
CA PHE A 537 63.70 -22.45 43.24
C PHE A 537 63.61 -22.49 41.71
N GLY A 538 64.09 -21.41 41.09
CA GLY A 538 64.98 -21.47 39.93
C GLY A 538 64.39 -21.36 38.51
N HIS A 539 64.35 -20.13 37.97
CA HIS A 539 64.69 -19.87 36.55
C HIS A 539 66.20 -20.17 36.31
N PRO A 540 66.79 -20.29 35.08
CA PRO A 540 66.38 -19.63 33.81
C PRO A 540 66.64 -20.38 32.47
N SER A 541 66.19 -19.75 31.36
CA SER A 541 66.74 -19.77 29.97
C SER A 541 66.61 -21.09 29.16
N THR A 542 66.38 -21.14 27.84
CA THR A 542 66.92 -20.43 26.65
C THR A 542 65.98 -20.61 25.44
N ARG A 543 65.71 -19.58 24.61
CA ARG A 543 66.30 -19.25 23.27
C ARG A 543 65.98 -20.25 22.12
N GLY A 544 65.37 -19.75 21.04
CA GLY A 544 65.35 -20.44 19.73
C GLY A 544 64.32 -19.87 18.72
N GLU A 545 64.81 -19.10 17.74
CA GLU A 545 64.10 -18.65 16.53
C GLU A 545 63.85 -19.81 15.54
N LEU A 546 62.79 -19.73 14.71
CA LEU A 546 62.86 -19.71 13.22
C LEU A 546 61.50 -19.95 12.53
N SER A 547 61.15 -18.97 11.68
CA SER A 547 60.55 -19.00 10.34
C SER A 547 59.46 -20.01 9.91
N ASN A 548 58.40 -19.39 9.36
CA ASN A 548 57.81 -19.59 8.01
C ASN A 548 56.57 -20.49 7.78
N THR A 549 55.63 -19.85 7.09
CA THR A 549 54.62 -20.33 6.12
C THR A 549 53.19 -20.71 6.55
N THR A 550 52.27 -20.14 5.75
CA THR A 550 50.91 -20.54 5.37
C THR A 550 49.69 -20.20 6.25
N ASN A 551 48.90 -19.25 5.72
CA ASN A 551 47.44 -19.11 5.71
C ASN A 551 46.62 -19.94 6.71
N HIS A 552 46.15 -19.30 7.78
CA HIS A 552 44.91 -19.69 8.46
C HIS A 552 44.09 -18.46 8.86
N LEU A 553 42.78 -18.56 8.63
CA LEU A 553 41.73 -17.62 9.01
C LEU A 553 41.81 -17.28 10.51
N PRO A 554 41.42 -16.06 10.96
CA PRO A 554 41.59 -15.66 12.34
C PRO A 554 40.67 -16.50 13.26
N LEU A 555 41.27 -17.22 14.20
CA LEU A 555 40.60 -17.88 15.32
C LEU A 555 40.23 -16.82 16.36
N THR A 556 38.94 -16.48 16.46
CA THR A 556 38.41 -15.68 17.57
C THR A 556 38.51 -16.52 18.86
N THR A 557 39.37 -16.10 19.78
CA THR A 557 39.55 -16.76 21.08
C THR A 557 38.62 -16.09 22.11
N TYR A 558 37.75 -16.87 22.74
CA TYR A 558 36.85 -16.37 23.78
C TYR A 558 37.52 -16.51 25.15
N TYR A 559 37.51 -15.42 25.91
CA TYR A 559 38.04 -15.34 27.27
C TYR A 559 36.88 -15.39 28.27
N ASN A 560 37.09 -16.06 29.40
CA ASN A 560 36.18 -15.87 30.53
C ASN A 560 36.37 -14.47 31.14
N LEU A 561 35.49 -14.07 32.07
CA LEU A 561 35.52 -12.76 32.74
C LEU A 561 36.80 -12.51 33.59
N LYS A 562 37.73 -13.47 33.65
CA LYS A 562 39.04 -13.36 34.31
C LYS A 562 40.23 -13.41 33.33
N GLY A 563 39.99 -13.44 32.02
CA GLY A 563 41.04 -13.28 31.00
C GLY A 563 41.78 -14.57 30.61
N GLU A 564 41.23 -15.77 30.85
CA GLU A 564 41.85 -17.04 30.45
C GLU A 564 41.19 -17.66 29.20
N PRO A 565 41.97 -18.28 28.28
CA PRO A 565 41.46 -18.85 27.03
C PRO A 565 40.70 -20.17 27.25
N LEU A 566 39.48 -20.25 26.70
CA LEU A 566 38.70 -21.49 26.67
C LEU A 566 39.18 -22.40 25.52
N GLY A 567 39.59 -23.63 25.83
CA GLY A 567 40.09 -24.61 24.85
C GLY A 567 39.03 -25.02 23.81
N ALA A 568 39.46 -25.22 22.57
CA ALA A 568 38.62 -25.38 21.38
C ALA A 568 37.74 -26.65 21.39
N GLN A 569 36.43 -26.48 21.17
CA GLN A 569 35.55 -27.54 20.67
C GLN A 569 34.94 -27.15 19.31
N LYS A 570 34.93 -28.12 18.40
CA LYS A 570 34.52 -28.02 16.99
C LYS A 570 32.98 -27.90 16.91
N PRO A 571 32.38 -26.98 16.13
CA PRO A 571 30.93 -26.86 16.03
C PRO A 571 30.32 -28.02 15.22
N ALA A 572 29.25 -28.61 15.75
CA ALA A 572 28.46 -29.64 15.09
C ALA A 572 27.59 -29.03 13.96
N VAL A 573 27.58 -29.70 12.81
CA VAL A 573 26.76 -29.39 11.63
C VAL A 573 25.31 -29.88 11.86
N PRO A 574 24.25 -29.16 11.45
CA PRO A 574 22.87 -29.65 11.55
C PRO A 574 22.56 -30.65 10.43
N GLY A 575 22.16 -31.87 10.78
CA GLY A 575 21.72 -32.89 9.81
C GLY A 575 20.72 -33.87 10.42
N VAL A 576 19.49 -33.82 9.88
CA VAL A 576 18.54 -34.93 9.67
C VAL A 576 18.20 -35.82 10.89
N TYR A 577 17.03 -35.58 11.48
CA TYR A 577 16.36 -36.56 12.34
C TYR A 577 15.62 -37.60 11.50
N LEU A 578 16.07 -38.86 11.57
CA LEU A 578 15.28 -40.05 11.27
C LEU A 578 15.43 -40.99 12.47
N GLU A 579 14.49 -40.96 13.41
CA GLU A 579 14.36 -42.00 14.44
C GLU A 579 13.58 -43.18 13.87
N LYS A 580 14.27 -44.31 13.71
CA LYS A 580 13.68 -45.63 13.54
C LYS A 580 13.63 -46.31 14.90
N THR A 581 12.41 -46.62 15.31
CA THR A 581 12.01 -47.48 16.42
C THR A 581 12.49 -48.93 16.27
N GLU A 582 12.83 -49.56 17.39
CA GLU A 582 12.62 -50.98 17.76
C GLU A 582 13.33 -51.20 19.13
N ASN A 583 12.92 -52.02 20.09
CA ASN A 583 11.89 -53.05 20.18
C ASN A 583 11.74 -53.42 21.68
N SER A 584 10.52 -53.59 22.19
CA SER A 584 10.27 -54.52 23.29
C SER A 584 8.85 -55.07 23.22
N LEU A 585 8.75 -56.30 22.72
CA LEU A 585 7.56 -57.16 22.67
C LEU A 585 6.93 -57.42 24.04
N ARG A 586 5.59 -57.44 24.10
CA ARG A 586 4.78 -58.50 24.76
C ARG A 586 3.28 -58.45 24.35
N LYS A 587 2.93 -59.26 23.33
CA LYS A 587 1.92 -60.35 23.30
C LYS A 587 0.68 -60.26 24.23
N TYR A 588 -0.54 -60.17 23.69
CA TYR A 588 -1.47 -61.30 23.40
C TYR A 588 -2.90 -60.82 23.04
N LEU A 589 -3.42 -61.40 21.95
CA LEU A 589 -4.80 -61.49 21.41
C LEU A 589 -5.53 -60.21 20.99
#